data_AF-A0A8H2ZHZ4-F1
#
_entry.id   AF-A0A8H2ZHZ4-F1
#
_cell.length_a   1.000
_cell.length_b   1.000
_cell.length_c   1.000
_cell.angle_alpha   90.00
_cell.angle_beta   90.00
_cell.angle_gamma   90.00
#
_symmetry.space_group_name_H-M   'P 1'
#
loop_
_entity.id
_entity.type
_entity.pdbx_description
1 polymer ?
#
loop_
_entity_poly.entity_id
_entity_poly.type
_entity_poly.pdbx_seq_one_letter_code
_entity_poly.pdbx_strand_id
1 'polypeptide(L)'
;MSFSSLLPPPIHSGNGNPQNQRNRNIEESKVNALLKGGNNNKKEDISDQIDIIHRQIASNVKFEDFIPLRQRNFDMEIPLPTSDSIRETKEKTLSFLQRLQRDDIKSSDNTVGKEIEATTMKIGNHSVKVVTPVQDPLQPSRFKRTGKIYTPNVDQDKGPTTILHDLSSTANSSKAITAEERSKWKIPAFISQWKNPNGFTVDRVTGSSEGGEIKDINDGFSELSEALEIADRQAKQRLQEKNKAKRIAYEKEVSEKEAKLKELANRRRYNGSGHEPLRIEKPTGPSHENSMNNNTKKPTGILLQKLRNIAKQEGRDISEKVILGTAKATTVPELNYDSRLYMKGAQSSAKQHGEQLYDNPLFAQQDIESIYRTDYNKLDEQIETESGQSDVMSKVNKETGNMKRGPIEFTKAITKEDEKRKANKPGLQKMSE
;
A
#
# COMPACT_ATOMS: atom_id res chain seq x y z
N MET A 1 7.50 15.97 53.31
CA MET A 1 8.82 15.95 52.66
C MET A 1 8.58 15.95 51.16
N SER A 2 9.00 17.01 50.46
CA SER A 2 8.70 17.21 49.04
C SER A 2 9.64 16.38 48.14
N PHE A 3 9.08 15.72 47.13
CA PHE A 3 9.76 14.85 46.16
C PHE A 3 10.92 15.50 45.37
N SER A 4 11.13 16.81 45.49
CA SER A 4 12.23 17.55 44.86
C SER A 4 13.61 17.27 45.48
N SER A 5 13.68 16.73 46.70
CA SER A 5 14.96 16.48 47.39
C SER A 5 15.62 15.15 47.03
N LEU A 6 14.98 14.32 46.20
CA LEU A 6 15.49 12.99 45.79
C LEU A 6 16.04 12.96 44.35
N LEU A 7 16.05 14.09 43.65
CA LEU A 7 16.62 14.18 42.31
C LEU A 7 18.10 14.57 42.38
N PRO A 8 18.99 13.94 41.59
CA PRO A 8 20.39 14.33 41.53
C PRO A 8 20.53 15.74 40.93
N PRO A 9 21.49 16.55 41.42
CA PRO A 9 21.65 17.92 40.96
C PRO A 9 22.07 17.99 39.49
N PRO A 10 21.67 19.05 38.75
CA PRO A 10 21.93 19.18 37.33
C PRO A 10 23.42 19.30 37.00
N ILE A 11 23.87 18.49 36.05
CA ILE A 11 25.28 18.24 35.67
C ILE A 11 26.02 19.50 35.14
N HIS A 12 25.31 20.58 34.85
CA HIS A 12 25.88 21.85 34.36
C HIS A 12 25.74 23.02 35.35
N SER A 13 25.38 22.80 36.62
CA SER A 13 25.56 23.84 37.63
C SER A 13 27.04 23.89 38.01
N GLY A 14 27.82 24.66 37.26
CA GLY A 14 29.24 24.89 37.53
C GLY A 14 29.46 25.22 39.00
N ASN A 15 30.48 24.59 39.57
CA ASN A 15 30.94 24.75 40.94
C ASN A 15 31.06 26.24 41.28
N GLY A 16 30.00 26.76 41.90
CA GLY A 16 29.85 28.17 42.20
C GLY A 16 30.75 28.52 43.37
N ASN A 17 31.86 29.17 43.04
CA ASN A 17 32.70 29.99 43.92
C ASN A 17 31.92 30.45 45.18
N PRO A 18 32.41 30.24 46.43
CA PRO A 18 31.69 30.58 47.66
C PRO A 18 31.25 32.05 47.76
N GLN A 19 31.83 32.92 46.91
CA GLN A 19 31.37 34.28 46.64
C GLN A 19 29.95 34.34 46.05
N ASN A 20 29.59 33.46 45.10
CA ASN A 20 28.28 33.48 44.43
C ASN A 20 27.13 32.98 45.31
N GLN A 21 27.39 32.03 46.21
CA GLN A 21 26.39 31.63 47.20
C GLN A 21 26.19 32.71 48.28
N ARG A 22 27.28 33.37 48.71
CA ARG A 22 27.17 34.56 49.57
C ARG A 22 26.39 35.68 48.87
N ASN A 23 26.63 35.94 47.60
CA ASN A 23 25.92 36.97 46.85
C ASN A 23 24.43 36.67 46.71
N ARG A 24 24.04 35.41 46.45
CA ARG A 24 22.63 35.01 46.45
C ARG A 24 21.98 35.15 47.82
N ASN A 25 22.66 34.75 48.90
CA ASN A 25 22.14 34.91 50.26
C ASN A 25 22.08 36.39 50.69
N ILE A 26 22.97 37.24 50.16
CA ILE A 26 22.95 38.71 50.36
C ILE A 26 21.79 39.33 49.58
N GLU A 27 21.48 38.85 48.37
CA GLU A 27 20.33 39.32 47.60
C GLU A 27 19.00 38.85 48.20
N GLU A 28 18.91 37.59 48.63
CA GLU A 28 17.72 37.06 49.33
C GLU A 28 17.51 37.75 50.68
N SER A 29 18.57 38.08 51.43
CA SER A 29 18.44 38.85 52.67
C SER A 29 18.07 40.32 52.42
N LYS A 30 18.51 40.93 51.32
CA LYS A 30 18.08 42.28 50.90
C LYS A 30 16.61 42.29 50.47
N VAL A 31 16.15 41.29 49.72
CA VAL A 31 14.74 41.16 49.31
C VAL A 31 13.84 40.91 50.52
N ASN A 32 14.27 40.05 51.45
CA ASN A 32 13.55 39.79 52.71
C ASN A 32 13.56 41.00 53.67
N ALA A 33 14.61 41.84 53.64
CA ALA A 33 14.67 43.10 54.37
C ALA A 33 13.76 44.18 53.75
N LEU A 34 13.54 44.14 52.43
CA LEU A 34 12.61 45.05 51.73
C LEU A 34 11.14 44.71 52.02
N LEU A 35 10.82 43.43 52.20
CA LEU A 35 9.48 42.94 52.55
C LEU A 35 9.12 43.18 54.03
N LYS A 36 10.10 43.28 54.92
CA LYS A 36 9.92 43.68 56.32
C LYS A 36 10.09 45.19 56.46
N GLY A 37 9.04 45.94 56.12
CA GLY A 37 8.98 47.38 56.29
C GLY A 37 9.43 47.84 57.68
N GLY A 38 10.52 48.61 57.72
CA GLY A 38 10.97 49.39 58.86
C GLY A 38 10.78 50.86 58.56
N ASN A 39 9.93 51.51 59.36
CA ASN A 39 9.78 52.96 59.41
C ASN A 39 11.14 53.66 59.57
N ASN A 40 11.39 54.67 58.72
CA ASN A 40 12.06 55.97 58.99
C ASN A 40 12.93 56.44 57.80
N ASN A 41 12.52 57.57 57.20
CA ASN A 41 13.33 58.60 56.53
C ASN A 41 14.43 58.20 55.52
N LYS A 42 14.14 57.31 54.56
CA LYS A 42 14.97 57.10 53.36
C LYS A 42 14.12 56.88 52.10
N LYS A 43 13.18 57.80 51.82
CA LYS A 43 12.32 57.72 50.64
C LYS A 43 13.00 58.27 49.37
N GLU A 44 14.03 59.11 49.52
CA GLU A 44 14.71 59.77 48.39
C GLU A 44 15.79 58.86 47.76
N ASP A 45 16.65 58.22 48.55
CA ASP A 45 17.74 57.36 48.02
C ASP A 45 17.25 56.09 47.28
N ILE A 46 16.04 55.61 47.58
CA ILE A 46 15.46 54.40 46.96
C ILE A 46 14.87 54.74 45.58
N SER A 47 14.33 55.95 45.41
CA SER A 47 13.82 56.45 44.12
C SER A 47 14.96 56.52 43.09
N ASP A 48 16.08 57.11 43.48
CA ASP A 48 17.22 57.32 42.58
C ASP A 48 17.90 56.01 42.17
N GLN A 49 17.96 55.01 43.07
CA GLN A 49 18.50 53.68 42.73
C GLN A 49 17.57 52.89 41.81
N ILE A 50 16.25 53.02 41.96
CA ILE A 50 15.27 52.42 41.05
C ILE A 50 15.40 53.07 39.66
N ASP A 51 15.56 54.39 39.59
CA ASP A 51 15.70 55.13 38.32
C ASP A 51 16.97 54.75 37.54
N ILE A 52 18.09 54.54 38.22
CA ILE A 52 19.35 54.09 37.59
C ILE A 52 19.19 52.70 36.97
N ILE A 53 18.56 51.77 37.69
CA ILE A 53 18.32 50.40 37.22
C ILE A 53 17.32 50.40 36.05
N HIS A 54 16.23 51.18 36.14
CA HIS A 54 15.24 51.31 35.06
C HIS A 54 15.86 51.86 33.77
N ARG A 55 16.76 52.84 33.86
CA ARG A 55 17.46 53.41 32.71
C ARG A 55 18.38 52.42 32.01
N GLN A 56 18.94 51.48 32.76
CA GLN A 56 19.90 50.50 32.27
C GLN A 56 19.23 49.27 31.66
N ILE A 57 17.99 48.96 32.05
CA ILE A 57 17.20 47.84 31.52
C ILE A 57 16.55 48.17 30.17
N ALA A 58 16.11 49.42 29.96
CA ALA A 58 15.33 49.80 28.78
C ALA A 58 15.70 51.19 28.21
N SER A 59 16.99 51.46 27.97
CA SER A 59 17.39 52.73 27.36
C SER A 59 16.84 52.94 25.94
N ASN A 60 16.51 51.84 25.24
CA ASN A 60 16.17 51.82 23.82
C ASN A 60 14.66 51.79 23.54
N VAL A 61 13.81 51.79 24.57
CA VAL A 61 12.34 51.76 24.42
C VAL A 61 11.70 52.76 25.35
N LYS A 62 10.83 53.61 24.81
CA LYS A 62 9.97 54.48 25.61
C LYS A 62 8.50 54.13 25.36
N PHE A 63 7.67 54.36 26.36
CA PHE A 63 6.22 54.20 26.22
C PHE A 63 5.63 55.13 25.15
N GLU A 64 6.22 56.32 24.98
CA GLU A 64 5.85 57.30 23.96
C GLU A 64 5.96 56.73 22.53
N ASP A 65 6.86 55.78 22.30
CA ASP A 65 7.06 55.15 20.98
C ASP A 65 5.87 54.28 20.54
N PHE A 66 5.02 53.85 21.49
CA PHE A 66 3.81 53.05 21.22
C PHE A 66 2.58 53.90 20.89
N ILE A 67 2.61 55.20 21.16
CA ILE A 67 1.42 56.06 21.06
C ILE A 67 1.41 56.74 19.68
N PRO A 68 0.36 56.52 18.86
CA PRO A 68 0.24 57.21 17.58
C PRO A 68 0.06 58.73 17.76
N LEU A 69 1.06 59.51 17.33
CA LEU A 69 1.08 60.97 17.47
C LEU A 69 -0.12 61.67 16.81
N ARG A 70 -0.61 61.13 15.68
CA ARG A 70 -1.71 61.70 14.89
C ARG A 70 -3.09 61.50 15.51
N GLN A 71 -3.27 60.52 16.41
CA GLN A 71 -4.53 60.32 17.14
C GLN A 71 -4.75 61.40 18.21
N ARG A 72 -3.67 62.00 18.72
CA ARG A 72 -3.76 63.09 19.72
C ARG A 72 -4.17 64.42 19.08
N ASN A 73 -3.54 64.76 17.96
CA ASN A 73 -3.80 65.99 17.21
C ASN A 73 -3.96 65.64 15.72
N PHE A 74 -5.20 65.60 15.23
CA PHE A 74 -5.47 65.30 13.82
C PHE A 74 -4.93 66.38 12.87
N ASP A 75 -4.89 67.62 13.35
CA ASP A 75 -4.38 68.80 12.64
C ASP A 75 -2.86 68.96 12.79
N MET A 76 -2.14 67.95 13.28
CA MET A 76 -0.68 67.97 13.36
C MET A 76 -0.09 68.08 11.95
N GLU A 77 0.50 69.23 11.65
CA GLU A 77 1.21 69.45 10.40
C GLU A 77 2.55 68.70 10.42
N ILE A 78 2.75 67.83 9.44
CA ILE A 78 4.03 67.19 9.14
C ILE A 78 4.57 67.91 7.90
N PRO A 79 5.35 68.99 8.06
CA PRO A 79 5.77 69.80 6.92
C PRO A 79 6.70 69.02 6.01
N LEU A 80 6.59 69.27 4.71
CA LEU A 80 7.60 68.80 3.77
C LEU A 80 8.95 69.50 4.08
N PRO A 81 10.10 68.84 3.86
CA PRO A 81 11.40 69.47 4.04
C PRO A 81 11.53 70.75 3.20
N THR A 82 12.16 71.78 3.76
CA THR A 82 12.39 73.06 3.08
C THR A 82 13.24 72.87 1.82
N SER A 83 12.99 73.68 0.78
CA SER A 83 13.75 73.66 -0.49
C SER A 83 15.26 73.73 -0.27
N ASP A 84 15.71 74.53 0.70
CA ASP A 84 17.12 74.74 0.98
C ASP A 84 17.77 73.51 1.65
N SER A 85 17.03 72.84 2.55
CA SER A 85 17.47 71.58 3.17
C SER A 85 17.55 70.45 2.13
N ILE A 86 16.59 70.40 1.20
CA ILE A 86 16.62 69.46 0.07
C ILE A 86 17.83 69.73 -0.81
N ARG A 87 18.13 71.00 -1.12
CA ARG A 87 19.28 71.37 -1.93
C ARG A 87 20.60 71.00 -1.25
N GLU A 88 20.74 71.32 0.03
CA GLU A 88 21.95 71.01 0.80
C GLU A 88 22.19 69.50 0.91
N THR A 89 21.15 68.73 1.24
CA THR A 89 21.25 67.27 1.30
C THR A 89 21.55 66.67 -0.07
N LYS A 90 20.89 67.16 -1.13
CA LYS A 90 21.18 66.76 -2.51
C LYS A 90 22.63 67.02 -2.90
N GLU A 91 23.17 68.20 -2.65
CA GLU A 91 24.56 68.55 -2.98
C GLU A 91 25.56 67.67 -2.20
N LYS A 92 25.30 67.41 -0.91
CA LYS A 92 26.11 66.51 -0.08
C LYS A 92 26.06 65.06 -0.57
N THR A 93 24.87 64.51 -0.83
CA THR A 93 24.72 63.13 -1.30
C THR A 93 25.25 62.96 -2.72
N LEU A 94 25.01 63.93 -3.60
CA LEU A 94 25.50 63.92 -4.97
C LEU A 94 27.03 63.99 -5.01
N SER A 95 27.66 64.87 -4.24
CA SER A 95 29.13 64.93 -4.18
C SER A 95 29.76 63.63 -3.68
N PHE A 96 29.13 62.98 -2.69
CA PHE A 96 29.54 61.66 -2.21
C PHE A 96 29.37 60.56 -3.26
N LEU A 97 28.21 60.50 -3.92
CA LEU A 97 27.94 59.51 -4.98
C LEU A 97 28.85 59.70 -6.18
N GLN A 98 29.12 60.95 -6.59
CA GLN A 98 30.10 61.25 -7.63
C GLN A 98 31.50 60.81 -7.24
N ARG A 99 31.88 60.90 -5.96
CA ARG A 99 33.16 60.37 -5.48
C ARG A 99 33.21 58.85 -5.62
N LEU A 100 32.18 58.14 -5.18
CA LEU A 100 32.09 56.68 -5.35
C LEU A 100 32.15 56.28 -6.83
N GLN A 101 31.37 56.94 -7.69
CA GLN A 101 31.37 56.67 -9.12
C GLN A 101 32.75 56.94 -9.76
N ARG A 102 33.43 58.03 -9.37
CA ARG A 102 34.80 58.30 -9.83
C ARG A 102 35.76 57.22 -9.39
N ASP A 103 35.62 56.68 -8.19
CA ASP A 103 36.51 55.65 -7.65
C ASP A 103 36.23 54.28 -8.31
N ASP A 104 34.96 53.97 -8.63
CA ASP A 104 34.59 52.80 -9.43
C ASP A 104 35.13 52.90 -10.87
N ILE A 105 34.95 54.04 -11.55
CA ILE A 105 35.45 54.25 -12.93
C ILE A 105 36.98 54.23 -12.97
N LYS A 106 37.68 54.84 -11.99
CA LYS A 106 39.15 54.77 -11.89
C LYS A 106 39.66 53.34 -11.71
N SER A 107 38.84 52.44 -11.18
CA SER A 107 39.21 51.03 -11.02
C SER A 107 39.04 50.23 -12.32
N SER A 108 38.23 50.72 -13.27
CA SER A 108 37.99 50.10 -14.57
C SER A 108 38.82 50.69 -15.71
N ASP A 109 39.14 51.98 -15.66
CA ASP A 109 39.89 52.67 -16.73
C ASP A 109 41.42 52.52 -16.56
N ASN A 110 42.06 51.93 -17.57
CA ASN A 110 43.52 51.81 -17.69
C ASN A 110 44.15 53.11 -18.24
N THR A 111 43.90 54.27 -17.61
CA THR A 111 44.55 55.52 -18.05
C THR A 111 45.95 55.65 -17.46
N VAL A 112 46.94 55.60 -18.35
CA VAL A 112 48.36 55.89 -18.07
C VAL A 112 48.55 57.39 -17.89
N GLY A 113 49.22 57.80 -16.80
CA GLY A 113 49.68 59.18 -16.61
C GLY A 113 48.82 60.01 -15.67
N LYS A 114 48.80 59.66 -14.39
CA LYS A 114 48.25 60.52 -13.34
C LYS A 114 49.36 61.38 -12.73
N GLU A 115 49.10 62.67 -12.60
CA GLU A 115 49.99 63.62 -11.95
C GLU A 115 50.16 63.27 -10.46
N ILE A 116 51.39 63.40 -9.94
CA ILE A 116 51.73 63.02 -8.57
C ILE A 116 51.20 64.09 -7.61
N GLU A 117 49.95 63.94 -7.17
CA GLU A 117 49.38 64.80 -6.14
C GLU A 117 49.96 64.44 -4.77
N ALA A 118 50.73 65.36 -4.19
CA ALA A 118 51.28 65.19 -2.86
C ALA A 118 50.44 65.92 -1.82
N THR A 119 49.91 65.19 -0.85
CA THR A 119 49.12 65.78 0.25
C THR A 119 50.01 65.95 1.48
N THR A 120 50.16 67.17 1.98
CA THR A 120 50.88 67.44 3.23
C THR A 120 49.88 67.48 4.39
N MET A 121 50.03 66.56 5.34
CA MET A 121 49.24 66.53 6.57
C MET A 121 50.12 66.88 7.77
N LYS A 122 49.60 67.68 8.70
CA LYS A 122 50.25 67.92 10.00
C LYS A 122 49.69 66.92 11.02
N ILE A 123 50.54 66.09 11.59
CA ILE A 123 50.19 65.15 12.65
C ILE A 123 51.00 65.53 13.88
N GLY A 124 50.34 66.16 14.86
CA GLY A 124 51.01 66.76 16.01
C GLY A 124 52.08 67.77 15.58
N ASN A 125 53.34 67.51 15.91
CA ASN A 125 54.46 68.41 15.61
C ASN A 125 55.17 68.10 14.28
N HIS A 126 54.78 67.02 13.57
CA HIS A 126 55.43 66.63 12.32
C HIS A 126 54.54 66.93 11.11
N SER A 127 55.13 67.55 10.08
CA SER A 127 54.52 67.67 8.76
C SER A 127 54.91 66.46 7.91
N VAL A 128 53.96 65.61 7.58
CA VAL A 128 54.15 64.41 6.76
C VAL A 128 53.59 64.66 5.37
N LYS A 129 54.44 64.50 4.34
CA LYS A 129 54.04 64.57 2.93
C LYS A 129 53.73 63.15 2.44
N VAL A 130 52.46 62.87 2.18
CA VAL A 130 52.02 61.59 1.61
C VAL A 130 52.03 61.72 0.09
N VAL A 131 52.85 60.89 -0.56
CA VAL A 131 53.04 60.86 -2.00
C VAL A 131 52.74 59.45 -2.49
N THR A 132 51.85 59.31 -3.47
CA THR A 132 51.62 58.04 -4.15
C THR A 132 52.73 57.83 -5.19
N PRO A 133 53.48 56.71 -5.15
CA PRO A 133 54.53 56.44 -6.14
C PRO A 133 53.93 56.17 -7.52
N VAL A 134 54.65 56.57 -8.58
CA VAL A 134 54.30 56.24 -9.96
C VAL A 134 54.41 54.72 -10.16
N GLN A 135 53.38 54.11 -10.73
CA GLN A 135 53.33 52.66 -11.01
C GLN A 135 53.68 52.36 -12.46
N ASP A 136 54.30 51.21 -12.71
CA ASP A 136 54.64 50.74 -14.06
C ASP A 136 53.38 50.25 -14.80
N PRO A 137 53.07 50.78 -16.00
CA PRO A 137 51.90 50.38 -16.76
C PRO A 137 51.94 48.93 -17.28
N LEU A 138 53.12 48.30 -17.40
CA LEU A 138 53.27 46.90 -17.83
C LEU A 138 53.30 45.93 -16.65
N GLN A 139 53.34 46.44 -15.42
CA GLN A 139 53.40 45.59 -14.24
C GLN A 139 52.04 44.90 -14.01
N PRO A 140 52.00 43.56 -13.92
CA PRO A 140 50.76 42.84 -13.66
C PRO A 140 50.20 43.15 -12.26
N SER A 141 48.89 42.98 -12.08
CA SER A 141 48.23 43.19 -10.78
C SER A 141 48.90 42.39 -9.67
N ARG A 142 49.55 43.10 -8.74
CA ARG A 142 50.23 42.51 -7.57
C ARG A 142 49.23 41.92 -6.56
N PHE A 143 48.02 42.43 -6.55
CA PHE A 143 46.95 41.93 -5.68
C PHE A 143 46.32 40.70 -6.31
N LYS A 144 46.53 39.54 -5.69
CA LYS A 144 45.68 38.37 -5.92
C LYS A 144 44.31 38.73 -5.34
N ARG A 145 43.33 39.02 -6.19
CA ARG A 145 41.93 39.06 -5.76
C ARG A 145 41.63 37.66 -5.23
N THR A 146 41.67 37.49 -3.92
CA THR A 146 41.19 36.26 -3.28
C THR A 146 39.78 36.03 -3.80
N GLY A 147 39.49 34.82 -4.30
CA GLY A 147 38.16 34.48 -4.84
C GLY A 147 37.07 34.87 -3.84
N LYS A 148 35.86 35.15 -4.33
CA LYS A 148 34.70 35.60 -3.53
C LYS A 148 34.71 34.95 -2.14
N ILE A 149 35.18 35.69 -1.14
CA ILE A 149 35.21 35.18 0.22
C ILE A 149 33.78 35.33 0.70
N TYR A 150 33.07 34.21 0.82
CA TYR A 150 31.80 34.15 1.53
C TYR A 150 32.10 34.22 3.03
N THR A 151 32.63 35.34 3.51
CA THR A 151 32.56 35.61 4.94
C THR A 151 31.07 35.74 5.26
N PRO A 152 30.54 35.03 6.28
CA PRO A 152 29.20 35.31 6.76
C PRO A 152 29.13 36.81 7.05
N ASN A 153 28.06 37.47 6.61
CA ASN A 153 27.84 38.88 6.93
C ASN A 153 27.94 39.00 8.45
N VAL A 154 29.01 39.63 8.93
CA VAL A 154 29.08 40.09 10.30
C VAL A 154 28.17 41.30 10.29
N ASP A 155 26.91 41.08 10.66
CA ASP A 155 26.00 42.17 10.97
C ASP A 155 26.77 43.09 11.91
N GLN A 156 27.09 44.30 11.44
CA GLN A 156 27.71 45.32 12.30
C GLN A 156 26.89 45.37 13.58
N ASP A 157 27.54 45.35 14.75
CA ASP A 157 26.95 45.36 16.10
C ASP A 157 26.06 46.59 16.34
N LYS A 158 25.01 46.73 15.54
CA LYS A 158 23.82 47.50 15.85
C LYS A 158 23.17 46.65 16.92
N GLY A 159 23.31 47.08 18.18
CA GLY A 159 22.72 46.39 19.32
C GLY A 159 21.25 46.01 19.04
N PRO A 160 20.70 45.04 19.79
CA PRO A 160 19.41 44.45 19.46
C PRO A 160 18.34 45.53 19.26
N THR A 161 17.76 45.58 18.06
CA THR A 161 16.64 46.47 17.76
C THR A 161 15.42 46.01 18.53
N THR A 162 14.74 46.95 19.17
CA THR A 162 13.60 46.67 20.04
C THR A 162 12.36 46.42 19.19
N ILE A 163 11.63 45.33 19.49
CA ILE A 163 10.40 44.99 18.77
C ILE A 163 9.22 45.53 19.58
N LEU A 164 8.51 46.51 19.02
CA LEU A 164 7.38 47.18 19.67
C LEU A 164 6.05 46.51 19.25
N HIS A 165 5.65 45.46 19.98
CA HIS A 165 4.35 44.81 19.76
C HIS A 165 3.21 45.61 20.39
N ASP A 166 2.05 45.66 19.73
CA ASP A 166 0.85 46.28 20.31
C ASP A 166 0.25 45.40 21.42
N LEU A 167 -0.08 46.02 22.55
CA LEU A 167 -0.76 45.35 23.65
C LEU A 167 -2.25 45.08 23.35
N SER A 168 -2.85 45.79 22.39
CA SER A 168 -4.27 45.64 22.01
C SER A 168 -4.52 44.44 21.08
N SER A 169 -3.62 44.17 20.14
CA SER A 169 -3.53 42.85 19.49
C SER A 169 -3.17 41.75 20.50
N THR A 170 -2.56 42.14 21.62
CA THR A 170 -2.13 41.28 22.73
C THR A 170 -3.17 41.19 23.86
N ALA A 171 -4.39 41.75 23.72
CA ALA A 171 -5.54 41.16 24.40
C ALA A 171 -5.75 39.68 23.98
N ASN A 172 -5.08 39.26 22.89
CA ASN A 172 -4.96 37.87 22.42
C ASN A 172 -3.52 37.29 22.45
N SER A 173 -2.53 37.95 23.06
CA SER A 173 -1.16 37.40 23.19
C SER A 173 -0.63 37.40 24.63
N SER A 174 -1.18 38.19 25.56
CA SER A 174 -0.98 38.03 27.01
C SER A 174 -2.14 37.27 27.67
N LYS A 175 -3.25 37.08 26.94
CA LYS A 175 -4.21 36.03 27.25
C LYS A 175 -3.48 34.73 26.96
N ALA A 176 -2.85 34.18 28.00
CA ALA A 176 -2.26 32.85 27.96
C ALA A 176 -3.27 31.96 27.23
N ILE A 177 -2.86 31.43 26.07
CA ILE A 177 -3.72 30.66 25.19
C ILE A 177 -4.45 29.65 26.07
N THR A 178 -5.79 29.66 26.02
CA THR A 178 -6.55 28.76 26.89
C THR A 178 -6.17 27.33 26.54
N ALA A 179 -6.19 26.42 27.52
CA ALA A 179 -5.84 25.03 27.26
C ALA A 179 -6.71 24.42 26.13
N GLU A 180 -7.94 24.90 25.99
CA GLU A 180 -8.87 24.56 24.92
C GLU A 180 -8.41 25.07 23.56
N GLU A 181 -8.02 26.34 23.44
CA GLU A 181 -7.51 26.91 22.19
C GLU A 181 -6.21 26.23 21.77
N ARG A 182 -5.31 25.97 22.73
CA ARG A 182 -4.07 25.21 22.48
C ARG A 182 -4.36 23.82 21.93
N SER A 183 -5.39 23.17 22.46
CA SER A 183 -5.79 21.82 22.05
C SER A 183 -6.44 21.83 20.67
N LYS A 184 -7.27 22.85 20.37
CA LYS A 184 -7.89 23.04 19.05
C LYS A 184 -6.85 23.24 17.95
N TRP A 185 -5.77 23.95 18.26
CA TRP A 185 -4.66 24.19 17.33
C TRP A 185 -3.54 23.14 17.42
N LYS A 186 -3.73 22.08 18.21
CA LYS A 186 -2.75 20.98 18.28
C LYS A 186 -2.86 20.12 17.04
N ILE A 187 -1.95 20.34 16.09
CA ILE A 187 -1.84 19.53 14.88
C ILE A 187 -1.41 18.11 15.28
N PRO A 188 -2.16 17.05 14.89
CA PRO A 188 -1.76 15.66 15.13
C PRO A 188 -0.44 15.30 14.44
N ALA A 189 0.31 14.35 15.02
CA ALA A 189 1.50 13.84 14.38
C ALA A 189 1.13 13.11 13.08
N PHE A 190 1.81 13.42 11.98
CA PHE A 190 1.61 12.73 10.71
C PHE A 190 2.34 11.38 10.73
N ILE A 191 1.57 10.29 10.74
CA ILE A 191 2.10 8.92 10.65
C ILE A 191 1.82 8.42 9.23
N SER A 192 2.85 8.35 8.41
CA SER A 192 2.70 7.90 7.02
C SER A 192 2.62 6.36 6.94
N GLN A 193 1.77 5.85 6.04
CA GLN A 193 1.69 4.40 5.78
C GLN A 193 2.91 3.86 5.00
N TRP A 194 3.56 4.71 4.19
CA TRP A 194 4.63 4.30 3.28
C TRP A 194 6.05 4.50 3.81
N LYS A 195 6.30 5.58 4.56
CA LYS A 195 7.65 6.02 4.92
C LYS A 195 7.81 6.18 6.42
N ASN A 196 8.92 5.64 6.92
CA ASN A 196 9.35 5.82 8.31
C ASN A 196 10.87 5.99 8.33
N PRO A 197 11.37 7.19 7.96
CA PRO A 197 12.80 7.41 7.76
C PRO A 197 13.61 7.23 9.06
N ASN A 198 13.01 7.63 10.19
CA ASN A 198 13.65 7.55 11.50
C ASN A 198 13.36 6.23 12.23
N GLY A 199 12.63 5.30 11.59
CA GLY A 199 12.37 3.97 12.16
C GLY A 199 11.54 3.96 13.44
N PHE A 200 10.69 4.97 13.67
CA PHE A 200 9.84 5.03 14.86
C PHE A 200 8.91 3.81 14.95
N THR A 201 8.82 3.20 16.13
CA THR A 201 7.84 2.12 16.39
C THR A 201 6.46 2.76 16.59
N VAL A 202 5.68 2.82 15.51
CA VAL A 202 4.32 3.35 15.50
C VAL A 202 3.36 2.23 15.10
N ASP A 203 2.21 2.16 15.79
CA ASP A 203 1.12 1.27 15.41
C ASP A 203 0.49 1.79 14.11
N ARG A 204 0.95 1.26 12.98
CA ARG A 204 0.40 1.61 11.67
C ARG A 204 -0.93 0.91 11.54
N VAL A 205 -1.98 1.57 12.02
CA VAL A 205 -3.34 1.18 11.73
C VAL A 205 -3.48 1.16 10.20
N THR A 206 -3.72 -0.04 9.66
CA THR A 206 -4.16 -0.23 8.28
C THR A 206 -5.54 0.41 8.14
N GLY A 207 -5.56 1.73 7.96
CA GLY A 207 -6.72 2.49 7.51
C GLY A 207 -8.07 2.05 8.08
N SER A 208 -8.30 2.19 9.39
CA SER A 208 -9.68 2.29 9.89
C SER A 208 -10.26 3.68 9.59
N SER A 209 -10.15 4.13 8.34
CA SER A 209 -11.24 4.88 7.69
C SER A 209 -12.15 3.93 6.91
N GLU A 210 -11.77 2.65 6.77
CA GLU A 210 -12.66 1.57 6.36
C GLU A 210 -13.39 1.00 7.58
N GLY A 211 -13.94 1.88 8.41
CA GLY A 211 -14.56 1.53 9.69
C GLY A 211 -15.84 2.30 9.95
N GLY A 212 -16.46 2.84 8.89
CA GLY A 212 -17.62 3.73 9.01
C GLY A 212 -18.58 3.71 7.83
N GLU A 213 -18.51 2.71 6.96
CA GLU A 213 -19.61 2.47 6.02
C GLU A 213 -20.13 1.06 6.26
N ILE A 214 -21.10 0.95 7.17
CA ILE A 214 -22.15 -0.04 6.99
C ILE A 214 -22.82 0.39 5.68
N LYS A 215 -22.35 -0.16 4.55
CA LYS A 215 -22.96 0.09 3.24
C LYS A 215 -24.29 -0.64 3.25
N ASP A 216 -25.31 0.03 3.74
CA ASP A 216 -26.68 -0.42 3.61
C ASP A 216 -26.99 -0.52 2.11
N ILE A 217 -27.41 -1.71 1.69
CA ILE A 217 -27.68 -2.01 0.27
C ILE A 217 -28.96 -1.27 -0.12
N ASN A 218 -28.93 -0.62 -1.29
CA ASN A 218 -30.08 0.11 -1.83
C ASN A 218 -31.28 -0.83 -2.08
N ASP A 219 -32.49 -0.41 -1.68
CA ASP A 219 -33.76 -1.13 -1.85
C ASP A 219 -34.08 -1.49 -3.31
N GLY A 220 -33.53 -0.75 -4.28
CA GLY A 220 -33.67 -1.07 -5.70
C GLY A 220 -33.11 -2.45 -6.08
N PHE A 221 -32.11 -2.97 -5.35
CA PHE A 221 -31.62 -4.34 -5.56
C PHE A 221 -32.62 -5.39 -5.09
N SER A 222 -33.37 -5.11 -4.02
CA SER A 222 -34.44 -5.97 -3.53
C SER A 222 -35.59 -6.02 -4.52
N GLU A 223 -36.07 -4.85 -4.99
CA GLU A 223 -37.15 -4.74 -5.97
C GLU A 223 -36.77 -5.42 -7.29
N LEU A 224 -35.53 -5.23 -7.76
CA LEU A 224 -35.04 -5.91 -8.97
C LEU A 224 -34.99 -7.43 -8.80
N SER A 225 -34.52 -7.92 -7.64
CA SER A 225 -34.46 -9.37 -7.39
C SER A 225 -35.85 -10.00 -7.34
N GLU A 226 -36.82 -9.32 -6.73
CA GLU A 226 -38.22 -9.77 -6.69
C GLU A 226 -38.86 -9.77 -8.08
N ALA A 227 -38.65 -8.71 -8.86
CA ALA A 227 -39.15 -8.61 -10.22
C ALA A 227 -38.60 -9.73 -11.12
N LEU A 228 -37.31 -10.06 -10.99
CA LEU A 228 -36.69 -11.17 -11.72
C LEU A 228 -37.25 -12.53 -11.29
N GLU A 229 -37.51 -12.75 -10.00
CA GLU A 229 -38.11 -14.00 -9.52
C GLU A 229 -39.54 -14.18 -10.05
N ILE A 230 -40.35 -13.11 -10.04
CA ILE A 230 -41.71 -13.14 -10.58
C ILE A 230 -41.69 -13.41 -12.09
N ALA A 231 -40.79 -12.74 -12.83
CA ALA A 231 -40.64 -12.94 -14.27
C ALA A 231 -40.26 -14.38 -14.63
N ASP A 232 -39.30 -14.98 -13.91
CA ASP A 232 -38.87 -16.36 -14.13
C ASP A 232 -40.00 -17.36 -13.80
N ARG A 233 -40.72 -17.14 -12.70
CA ARG A 233 -41.87 -17.97 -12.31
C ARG A 233 -42.96 -17.94 -13.39
N GLN A 234 -43.30 -16.77 -13.91
CA GLN A 234 -44.26 -16.62 -15.01
C GLN A 234 -43.78 -17.27 -16.31
N ALA A 235 -42.49 -17.13 -16.65
CA ALA A 235 -41.92 -17.76 -17.84
C ALA A 235 -41.99 -19.29 -17.78
N LYS A 236 -41.69 -19.88 -16.61
CA LYS A 236 -41.81 -21.32 -16.36
C LYS A 236 -43.25 -21.81 -16.45
N GLN A 237 -44.21 -21.08 -15.88
CA GLN A 237 -45.64 -21.43 -15.99
C GLN A 237 -46.12 -21.45 -17.43
N ARG A 238 -45.83 -20.39 -18.20
CA ARG A 238 -46.19 -20.31 -19.63
C ARG A 238 -45.55 -21.45 -20.43
N LEU A 239 -44.32 -21.83 -20.13
CA LEU A 239 -43.66 -22.96 -20.79
C LEU A 239 -44.32 -24.29 -20.44
N GLN A 240 -44.69 -24.50 -19.17
CA GLN A 240 -45.41 -25.70 -18.75
C GLN A 240 -46.78 -25.82 -19.43
N GLU A 241 -47.53 -24.72 -19.52
CA GLU A 241 -48.82 -24.67 -20.24
C GLU A 241 -48.66 -24.97 -21.72
N LYS A 242 -47.69 -24.33 -22.38
CA LYS A 242 -47.37 -24.63 -23.80
C LYS A 242 -47.02 -26.09 -24.01
N ASN A 243 -46.22 -26.68 -23.11
CA ASN A 243 -45.85 -28.10 -23.18
C ASN A 243 -47.05 -29.02 -22.94
N LYS A 244 -47.94 -28.69 -21.99
CA LYS A 244 -49.18 -29.44 -21.73
C LYS A 244 -50.13 -29.36 -22.93
N ALA A 245 -50.36 -28.17 -23.47
CA ALA A 245 -51.19 -27.97 -24.66
C ALA A 245 -50.63 -28.71 -25.87
N LYS A 246 -49.30 -28.65 -26.08
CA LYS A 246 -48.62 -29.41 -27.14
C LYS A 246 -48.80 -30.92 -26.96
N ARG A 247 -48.73 -31.44 -25.73
CA ARG A 247 -48.94 -32.85 -25.43
C ARG A 247 -50.38 -33.28 -25.72
N ILE A 248 -51.37 -32.48 -25.30
CA ILE A 248 -52.79 -32.75 -25.56
C ILE A 248 -53.09 -32.71 -27.06
N ALA A 249 -52.57 -31.71 -27.79
CA ALA A 249 -52.74 -31.61 -29.23
C ALA A 249 -52.12 -32.80 -29.98
N TYR A 250 -50.93 -33.24 -29.56
CA TYR A 250 -50.28 -34.43 -30.10
C TYR A 250 -51.10 -35.70 -29.83
N GLU A 251 -51.60 -35.88 -28.62
CA GLU A 251 -52.44 -37.03 -28.26
C GLU A 251 -53.74 -37.07 -29.04
N LYS A 252 -54.35 -35.90 -29.28
CA LYS A 252 -55.52 -35.77 -30.15
C LYS A 252 -55.20 -36.12 -31.61
N GLU A 253 -54.10 -35.62 -32.17
CA GLU A 253 -53.65 -35.95 -33.52
C GLU A 253 -53.36 -37.45 -33.68
N VAL A 254 -52.75 -38.08 -32.67
CA VAL A 254 -52.51 -39.53 -32.63
C VAL A 254 -53.83 -40.30 -32.57
N SER A 255 -54.79 -39.88 -31.72
CA SER A 255 -56.10 -40.53 -31.61
C SER A 255 -56.92 -40.42 -32.91
N GLU A 256 -56.90 -39.26 -33.58
CA GLU A 256 -57.54 -39.07 -34.89
C GLU A 256 -56.88 -39.96 -35.97
N LYS A 257 -55.55 -40.08 -35.97
CA LYS A 257 -54.83 -41.00 -36.86
C LYS A 257 -55.18 -42.46 -36.58
N GLU A 258 -55.27 -42.86 -35.31
CA GLU A 258 -55.66 -44.22 -34.92
C GLU A 258 -57.11 -44.52 -35.34
N ALA A 259 -58.05 -43.60 -35.10
CA ALA A 259 -59.44 -43.73 -35.53
C ALA A 259 -59.54 -43.85 -37.07
N LYS A 260 -58.80 -43.03 -37.81
CA LYS A 260 -58.75 -43.08 -39.28
C LYS A 260 -58.17 -44.41 -39.78
N LEU A 261 -57.11 -44.92 -39.14
CA LEU A 261 -56.52 -46.22 -39.48
C LEU A 261 -57.49 -47.38 -39.15
N LYS A 262 -58.21 -47.29 -38.02
CA LYS A 262 -59.22 -48.27 -37.61
C LYS A 262 -60.39 -48.29 -38.59
N GLU A 263 -60.88 -47.13 -39.02
CA GLU A 263 -61.92 -47.03 -40.03
C GLU A 263 -61.45 -47.59 -41.37
N LEU A 264 -60.23 -47.27 -41.82
CA LEU A 264 -59.66 -47.81 -43.06
C LEU A 264 -59.50 -49.34 -42.98
N ALA A 265 -59.07 -49.87 -41.83
CA ALA A 265 -58.98 -51.31 -41.59
C ALA A 265 -60.36 -51.98 -41.62
N ASN A 266 -61.37 -51.38 -40.97
CA ASN A 266 -62.75 -51.87 -41.01
C ASN A 266 -63.32 -51.80 -42.42
N ARG A 267 -63.10 -50.70 -43.16
CA ARG A 267 -63.49 -50.56 -44.57
C ARG A 267 -62.83 -51.61 -45.44
N ARG A 268 -61.54 -51.94 -45.21
CA ARG A 268 -60.85 -53.04 -45.88
C ARG A 268 -61.41 -54.42 -45.49
N ARG A 269 -61.92 -54.59 -44.26
CA ARG A 269 -62.63 -55.82 -43.84
C ARG A 269 -64.00 -55.95 -44.50
N TYR A 270 -64.80 -54.88 -44.56
CA TYR A 270 -66.15 -54.87 -45.15
C TYR A 270 -66.13 -54.94 -46.68
N ASN A 271 -65.24 -54.17 -47.34
CA ASN A 271 -65.06 -54.22 -48.80
C ASN A 271 -64.16 -55.39 -49.24
N GLY A 272 -63.56 -56.10 -48.29
CA GLY A 272 -62.67 -57.23 -48.50
C GLY A 272 -63.33 -58.57 -48.21
N SER A 273 -64.66 -58.71 -48.37
CA SER A 273 -65.33 -60.03 -48.41
C SER A 273 -65.05 -60.78 -49.73
N GLY A 274 -63.83 -60.68 -50.23
CA GLY A 274 -63.40 -61.29 -51.49
C GLY A 274 -62.03 -60.84 -52.00
N HIS A 275 -60.96 -60.83 -51.19
CA HIS A 275 -59.60 -61.05 -51.75
C HIS A 275 -58.51 -61.37 -50.71
N GLU A 276 -57.78 -62.44 -51.02
CA GLU A 276 -56.55 -62.99 -50.42
C GLU A 276 -55.47 -61.91 -50.10
N PRO A 277 -54.72 -62.03 -48.99
CA PRO A 277 -53.55 -61.20 -48.74
C PRO A 277 -52.38 -61.58 -49.67
N LEU A 278 -52.23 -60.85 -50.78
CA LEU A 278 -50.97 -60.85 -51.52
C LEU A 278 -49.84 -60.26 -50.65
N ARG A 279 -48.87 -61.13 -50.37
CA ARG A 279 -47.54 -60.85 -49.81
C ARG A 279 -46.81 -59.87 -50.74
N ILE A 280 -46.60 -58.64 -50.29
CA ILE A 280 -45.78 -57.64 -50.99
C ILE A 280 -44.32 -57.86 -50.59
N GLU A 281 -43.53 -58.34 -51.54
CA GLU A 281 -42.06 -58.32 -51.46
C GLU A 281 -41.54 -56.88 -51.64
N LYS A 282 -40.52 -56.51 -50.86
CA LYS A 282 -39.83 -55.22 -51.01
C LYS A 282 -38.90 -55.28 -52.23
N PRO A 283 -39.00 -54.35 -53.20
CA PRO A 283 -37.97 -54.17 -54.21
C PRO A 283 -36.78 -53.38 -53.64
N THR A 284 -35.58 -53.80 -54.02
CA THR A 284 -34.28 -53.22 -53.72
C THR A 284 -33.92 -52.11 -54.73
N GLY A 285 -33.65 -50.89 -54.23
CA GLY A 285 -32.81 -49.82 -54.80
C GLY A 285 -33.49 -48.79 -55.75
N PRO A 286 -32.88 -47.62 -56.05
CA PRO A 286 -31.79 -46.87 -55.38
C PRO A 286 -32.18 -45.41 -55.00
N SER A 287 -31.36 -44.81 -54.12
CA SER A 287 -31.06 -43.38 -53.92
C SER A 287 -32.07 -42.29 -54.30
N HIS A 288 -32.58 -41.57 -53.29
CA HIS A 288 -32.78 -40.12 -53.43
C HIS A 288 -32.44 -39.41 -52.13
N GLU A 289 -31.40 -38.58 -52.18
CA GLU A 289 -31.09 -37.57 -51.19
C GLU A 289 -32.31 -36.68 -50.95
N ASN A 290 -32.69 -36.54 -49.69
CA ASN A 290 -33.11 -35.26 -49.16
C ASN A 290 -32.85 -35.24 -47.65
N SER A 291 -31.92 -34.37 -47.30
CA SER A 291 -31.57 -33.93 -45.95
C SER A 291 -32.84 -33.63 -45.16
N MET A 292 -33.21 -34.50 -44.23
CA MET A 292 -34.18 -34.20 -43.20
C MET A 292 -33.58 -34.54 -41.84
N ASN A 293 -33.47 -33.47 -41.07
CA ASN A 293 -32.78 -33.33 -39.79
C ASN A 293 -33.44 -34.22 -38.72
N ASN A 294 -33.03 -35.49 -38.66
CA ASN A 294 -33.49 -36.45 -37.65
C ASN A 294 -32.70 -36.28 -36.36
N ASN A 295 -32.96 -35.19 -35.64
CA ASN A 295 -32.74 -35.13 -34.19
C ASN A 295 -33.85 -35.94 -33.49
N THR A 296 -33.89 -37.24 -33.75
CA THR A 296 -34.55 -38.19 -32.85
C THR A 296 -33.64 -38.28 -31.63
N LYS A 297 -34.02 -37.54 -30.59
CA LYS A 297 -33.42 -37.65 -29.26
C LYS A 297 -33.33 -39.14 -28.92
N LYS A 298 -32.11 -39.67 -28.88
CA LYS A 298 -31.83 -41.02 -28.38
C LYS A 298 -32.56 -41.16 -27.04
N PRO A 299 -33.36 -42.20 -26.83
CA PRO A 299 -34.02 -42.39 -25.55
C PRO A 299 -32.94 -42.48 -24.47
N THR A 300 -33.14 -41.75 -23.38
CA THR A 300 -32.28 -41.77 -22.19
C THR A 300 -31.99 -43.21 -21.77
N GLY A 301 -30.75 -43.49 -21.34
CA GLY A 301 -30.21 -44.86 -21.17
C GLY A 301 -31.07 -45.82 -20.35
N ILE A 302 -31.96 -45.30 -19.50
CA ILE A 302 -32.90 -46.06 -18.68
C ILE A 302 -33.96 -46.78 -19.52
N LEU A 303 -34.49 -46.14 -20.57
CA LEU A 303 -35.51 -46.75 -21.43
C LEU A 303 -34.89 -47.81 -22.36
N LEU A 304 -33.64 -47.58 -22.79
CA LEU A 304 -32.88 -48.56 -23.57
C LEU A 304 -32.49 -49.80 -22.75
N GLN A 305 -32.12 -49.61 -21.48
CA GLN A 305 -31.89 -50.72 -20.55
C GLN A 305 -33.17 -51.48 -20.24
N LYS A 306 -34.31 -50.79 -20.08
CA LYS A 306 -35.61 -51.42 -19.86
C LYS A 306 -36.07 -52.21 -21.08
N LEU A 307 -35.91 -51.69 -22.30
CA LEU A 307 -36.18 -52.42 -23.54
C LEU A 307 -35.23 -53.61 -23.73
N ARG A 308 -33.95 -53.47 -23.36
CA ARG A 308 -32.98 -54.57 -23.38
C ARG A 308 -33.33 -55.66 -22.37
N ASN A 309 -33.86 -55.30 -21.21
CA ASN A 309 -34.31 -56.25 -20.19
C ASN A 309 -35.64 -56.94 -20.58
N ILE A 310 -36.56 -56.23 -21.25
CA ILE A 310 -37.80 -56.81 -21.80
C ILE A 310 -37.48 -57.78 -22.96
N ALA A 311 -36.55 -57.43 -23.85
CA ALA A 311 -36.09 -58.32 -24.91
C ALA A 311 -35.31 -59.54 -24.37
N LYS A 312 -34.68 -59.42 -23.20
CA LYS A 312 -34.11 -60.55 -22.45
C LYS A 312 -35.20 -61.41 -21.79
N GLN A 313 -36.30 -60.81 -21.32
CA GLN A 313 -37.44 -61.52 -20.71
C GLN A 313 -38.27 -62.32 -21.72
N GLU A 314 -38.24 -61.99 -23.01
CA GLU A 314 -38.83 -62.81 -24.09
C GLU A 314 -38.02 -64.08 -24.45
N GLY A 315 -36.95 -64.40 -23.71
CA GLY A 315 -36.39 -65.76 -23.65
C GLY A 315 -35.82 -66.31 -24.96
N ARG A 316 -35.26 -65.46 -25.83
CA ARG A 316 -34.40 -65.91 -26.93
C ARG A 316 -33.02 -65.30 -26.77
N ASP A 317 -32.12 -66.09 -26.20
CA ASP A 317 -30.75 -65.68 -26.00
C ASP A 317 -30.09 -65.32 -27.33
N ILE A 318 -29.19 -64.35 -27.28
CA ILE A 318 -28.48 -63.84 -28.44
C ILE A 318 -27.70 -64.98 -29.11
N SER A 319 -27.26 -65.97 -28.33
CA SER A 319 -26.66 -67.22 -28.80
C SER A 319 -27.63 -68.07 -29.62
N GLU A 320 -28.87 -68.30 -29.18
CA GLU A 320 -29.87 -69.05 -29.95
C GLU A 320 -30.29 -68.31 -31.22
N LYS A 321 -30.31 -66.98 -31.17
CA LYS A 321 -30.61 -66.14 -32.35
C LYS A 321 -29.49 -66.14 -33.39
N VAL A 322 -28.23 -66.29 -32.93
CA VAL A 322 -27.04 -66.48 -33.77
C VAL A 322 -27.00 -67.91 -34.33
N ILE A 323 -27.33 -68.92 -33.51
CA ILE A 323 -27.41 -70.33 -33.92
C ILE A 323 -28.55 -70.55 -34.94
N LEU A 324 -29.67 -69.85 -34.80
CA LEU A 324 -30.82 -69.92 -35.71
C LEU A 324 -30.69 -68.99 -36.93
N GLY A 325 -29.58 -68.25 -37.09
CA GLY A 325 -29.30 -67.41 -38.27
C GLY A 325 -30.24 -66.22 -38.48
N THR A 326 -31.10 -65.89 -37.51
CA THR A 326 -32.09 -64.79 -37.61
C THR A 326 -31.57 -63.45 -37.09
N ALA A 327 -30.39 -63.43 -36.48
CA ALA A 327 -29.74 -62.20 -36.03
C ALA A 327 -29.13 -61.46 -37.22
N LYS A 328 -29.69 -60.28 -37.56
CA LYS A 328 -29.08 -59.37 -38.53
C LYS A 328 -27.76 -58.88 -37.96
N ALA A 329 -26.65 -59.22 -38.61
CA ALA A 329 -25.33 -58.72 -38.24
C ALA A 329 -25.35 -57.20 -38.15
N THR A 330 -24.80 -56.64 -37.08
CA THR A 330 -24.61 -55.19 -36.96
C THR A 330 -23.74 -54.74 -38.12
N THR A 331 -24.21 -53.76 -38.90
CA THR A 331 -23.43 -53.19 -40.02
C THR A 331 -22.24 -52.45 -39.44
N VAL A 332 -21.11 -53.14 -39.40
CA VAL A 332 -19.81 -52.58 -39.05
C VAL A 332 -19.30 -51.82 -40.29
N PRO A 333 -18.89 -50.54 -40.19
CA PRO A 333 -18.27 -49.85 -41.32
C PRO A 333 -17.01 -50.61 -41.78
N GLU A 334 -16.73 -50.63 -43.08
CA GLU A 334 -15.87 -51.63 -43.76
C GLU A 334 -14.39 -51.68 -43.31
N LEU A 335 -13.94 -50.78 -42.44
CA LEU A 335 -12.66 -50.90 -41.73
C LEU A 335 -12.81 -50.53 -40.25
N ASN A 336 -12.60 -51.51 -39.38
CA ASN A 336 -12.43 -51.29 -37.94
C ASN A 336 -10.95 -51.04 -37.63
N TYR A 337 -10.65 -49.88 -37.06
CA TYR A 337 -9.34 -49.61 -36.48
C TYR A 337 -9.26 -50.09 -35.02
N ASP A 338 -8.06 -50.46 -34.58
CA ASP A 338 -7.77 -50.83 -33.19
C ASP A 338 -8.18 -49.69 -32.23
N SER A 339 -8.78 -50.05 -31.09
CA SER A 339 -9.22 -49.09 -30.06
C SER A 339 -8.05 -48.24 -29.55
N ARG A 340 -6.83 -48.79 -29.54
CA ARG A 340 -5.61 -48.08 -29.14
C ARG A 340 -5.32 -46.86 -30.03
N LEU A 341 -5.67 -46.91 -31.31
CA LEU A 341 -5.47 -45.78 -32.23
C LEU A 341 -6.33 -44.57 -31.83
N TYR A 342 -7.55 -44.83 -31.36
CA TYR A 342 -8.44 -43.78 -30.85
C TYR A 342 -8.04 -43.30 -29.46
N MET A 343 -7.59 -44.21 -28.59
CA MET A 343 -7.18 -43.86 -27.23
C MET A 343 -5.83 -43.11 -27.16
N LYS A 344 -4.95 -43.28 -28.16
CA LYS A 344 -3.65 -42.61 -28.21
C LYS A 344 -3.73 -41.09 -28.44
N GLY A 345 -4.91 -40.55 -28.74
CA GLY A 345 -5.09 -39.10 -28.89
C GLY A 345 -4.28 -38.53 -30.06
N ALA A 346 -4.53 -39.01 -31.29
CA ALA A 346 -3.75 -38.73 -32.50
C ALA A 346 -3.51 -37.24 -32.89
N GLN A 347 -4.12 -36.29 -32.18
CA GLN A 347 -4.00 -34.85 -32.40
C GLN A 347 -3.80 -34.06 -31.09
N SER A 348 -3.36 -34.71 -30.01
CA SER A 348 -3.08 -34.01 -28.74
C SER A 348 -2.00 -32.94 -28.91
N SER A 349 -0.94 -33.24 -29.67
CA SER A 349 0.14 -32.30 -30.00
C SER A 349 -0.26 -31.21 -30.98
N ALA A 350 -1.47 -31.19 -31.56
CA ALA A 350 -1.88 -30.14 -32.50
C ALA A 350 -2.34 -28.86 -31.78
N LYS A 351 -2.62 -28.92 -30.47
CA LYS A 351 -3.03 -27.77 -29.65
C LYS A 351 -1.86 -27.17 -28.87
N GLN A 352 -0.75 -26.88 -29.55
CA GLN A 352 0.41 -26.25 -28.89
C GLN A 352 0.21 -24.75 -28.69
N HIS A 353 0.91 -24.23 -27.67
CA HIS A 353 1.09 -22.79 -27.51
C HIS A 353 2.00 -22.26 -28.63
N GLY A 354 1.78 -21.04 -29.11
CA GLY A 354 2.43 -20.52 -30.33
C GLY A 354 3.97 -20.41 -30.31
N GLU A 355 4.62 -20.63 -29.17
CA GLU A 355 6.07 -20.57 -28.98
C GLU A 355 6.69 -21.92 -28.54
N GLN A 356 5.89 -22.98 -28.40
CA GLN A 356 6.39 -24.31 -28.02
C GLN A 356 7.00 -25.00 -29.24
N LEU A 357 8.31 -25.30 -29.20
CA LEU A 357 9.04 -25.96 -30.31
C LEU A 357 9.09 -27.49 -30.19
N TYR A 358 8.92 -28.03 -28.98
CA TYR A 358 9.03 -29.47 -28.71
C TYR A 358 7.77 -30.02 -28.04
N ASP A 359 7.33 -31.20 -28.48
CA ASP A 359 6.08 -31.84 -28.01
C ASP A 359 6.21 -32.47 -26.62
N ASN A 360 7.37 -33.04 -26.30
CA ASN A 360 7.62 -33.78 -25.07
C ASN A 360 8.62 -33.02 -24.18
N PRO A 361 8.47 -33.06 -22.84
CA PRO A 361 9.45 -32.48 -21.93
C PRO A 361 10.80 -33.21 -22.02
N LEU A 362 11.89 -32.48 -21.77
CA LEU A 362 13.26 -33.01 -21.88
C LEU A 362 13.54 -34.14 -20.87
N PHE A 363 12.86 -34.15 -19.72
CA PHE A 363 13.03 -35.14 -18.67
C PHE A 363 11.71 -35.85 -18.36
N ALA A 364 11.72 -37.19 -18.40
CA ALA A 364 10.55 -38.02 -18.11
C ALA A 364 9.98 -37.80 -16.69
N GLN A 365 10.81 -37.37 -15.74
CA GLN A 365 10.38 -37.05 -14.37
C GLN A 365 9.36 -35.91 -14.30
N GLN A 366 9.31 -35.04 -15.31
CA GLN A 366 8.34 -33.94 -15.38
C GLN A 366 7.00 -34.39 -15.97
N ASP A 367 7.01 -35.44 -16.80
CA ASP A 367 5.83 -36.00 -17.46
C ASP A 367 5.12 -37.05 -16.58
N ILE A 368 5.86 -37.66 -15.65
CA ILE A 368 5.33 -38.66 -14.72
C ILE A 368 4.78 -37.95 -13.48
N GLU A 369 3.49 -38.12 -13.18
CA GLU A 369 2.80 -37.50 -12.05
C GLU A 369 3.37 -37.92 -10.67
N SER A 370 3.91 -39.13 -10.55
CA SER A 370 4.51 -39.63 -9.31
C SER A 370 5.65 -40.61 -9.55
N ILE A 371 6.79 -40.43 -8.87
CA ILE A 371 7.98 -41.28 -9.05
C ILE A 371 7.85 -42.64 -8.35
N TYR A 372 7.25 -42.68 -7.16
CA TYR A 372 7.02 -43.92 -6.43
C TYR A 372 5.77 -43.79 -5.56
N ARG A 373 4.84 -44.75 -5.72
CA ARG A 373 3.69 -44.92 -4.84
C ARG A 373 3.59 -46.39 -4.49
N THR A 374 3.75 -46.70 -3.21
CA THR A 374 3.60 -48.07 -2.70
C THR A 374 2.15 -48.51 -2.85
N ASP A 375 1.93 -49.59 -3.59
CA ASP A 375 0.62 -50.21 -3.69
C ASP A 375 0.54 -51.35 -2.68
N TYR A 376 0.15 -51.00 -1.45
CA TYR A 376 0.09 -51.94 -0.34
C TYR A 376 -0.85 -53.12 -0.62
N ASN A 377 -1.91 -52.91 -1.41
CA ASN A 377 -2.84 -53.98 -1.78
C ASN A 377 -2.17 -55.07 -2.62
N LYS A 378 -1.30 -54.67 -3.57
CA LYS A 378 -0.50 -55.63 -4.34
C LYS A 378 0.57 -56.29 -3.49
N LEU A 379 1.19 -55.54 -2.57
CA LEU A 379 2.20 -56.11 -1.66
C LEU A 379 1.57 -57.15 -0.73
N ASP A 380 0.38 -56.89 -0.20
CA ASP A 380 -0.34 -57.83 0.67
C ASP A 380 -0.76 -59.09 -0.12
N GLU A 381 -1.26 -58.95 -1.35
CA GLU A 381 -1.59 -60.10 -2.21
C GLU A 381 -0.35 -60.93 -2.59
N GLN A 382 0.80 -60.29 -2.78
CA GLN A 382 2.07 -60.95 -3.08
C GLN A 382 2.65 -61.66 -1.85
N ILE A 383 2.50 -61.06 -0.66
CA ILE A 383 2.87 -61.68 0.62
C ILE A 383 1.97 -62.88 0.91
N GLU A 384 0.66 -62.78 0.68
CA GLU A 384 -0.29 -63.88 0.88
C GLU A 384 -0.06 -65.05 -0.10
N THR A 385 0.33 -64.77 -1.35
CA THR A 385 0.65 -65.81 -2.35
C THR A 385 2.02 -66.46 -2.16
N GLU A 386 3.00 -65.77 -1.58
CA GLU A 386 4.28 -66.35 -1.16
C GLU A 386 4.23 -67.02 0.23
N SER A 387 3.16 -66.81 1.02
CA SER A 387 2.96 -67.40 2.36
C SER A 387 2.47 -68.86 2.34
N GLY A 388 2.80 -69.62 1.30
CA GLY A 388 2.64 -71.07 1.25
C GLY A 388 3.74 -71.87 1.98
N GLN A 389 4.77 -71.21 2.53
CA GLN A 389 5.81 -71.87 3.34
C GLN A 389 6.14 -71.05 4.59
N SER A 390 5.91 -71.67 5.73
CA SER A 390 5.85 -71.14 7.09
C SER A 390 7.21 -70.75 7.70
N ASP A 391 7.96 -69.80 7.12
CA ASP A 391 9.29 -69.46 7.68
C ASP A 391 9.68 -67.96 7.73
N VAL A 392 8.80 -67.01 7.37
CA VAL A 392 9.14 -65.57 7.42
C VAL A 392 8.59 -64.86 8.67
N MET A 393 7.54 -65.39 9.29
CA MET A 393 6.88 -64.74 10.44
C MET A 393 7.69 -64.81 11.76
N SER A 394 8.78 -65.58 11.79
CA SER A 394 9.70 -65.68 12.95
C SER A 394 10.88 -64.69 12.91
N LYS A 395 11.20 -64.10 11.75
CA LYS A 395 12.31 -63.13 11.62
C LYS A 395 11.88 -61.67 11.79
N VAL A 396 10.64 -61.32 11.44
CA VAL A 396 10.17 -59.93 11.57
C VAL A 396 9.87 -59.53 13.02
N ASN A 397 9.49 -60.49 13.88
CA ASN A 397 9.17 -60.23 15.29
C ASN A 397 10.40 -60.18 16.23
N LYS A 398 11.62 -60.48 15.74
CA LYS A 398 12.83 -60.45 16.58
C LYS A 398 13.66 -59.17 16.42
N GLU A 399 13.43 -58.39 15.37
CA GLU A 399 14.24 -57.19 15.06
C GLU A 399 13.46 -55.87 15.08
N THR A 400 12.15 -55.87 15.28
CA THR A 400 11.36 -54.62 15.39
C THR A 400 10.49 -54.61 16.64
N GLY A 401 11.11 -54.22 17.76
CA GLY A 401 10.37 -53.85 18.96
C GLY A 401 9.43 -52.67 18.67
N ASN A 402 8.13 -52.88 18.89
CA ASN A 402 7.08 -51.87 19.10
C ASN A 402 7.39 -50.45 18.61
N MET A 403 7.23 -50.17 17.31
CA MET A 403 7.14 -48.80 16.82
C MET A 403 5.68 -48.47 16.46
N LYS A 404 5.11 -47.55 17.25
CA LYS A 404 3.78 -46.97 17.06
C LYS A 404 3.70 -46.27 15.70
N ARG A 405 2.63 -46.52 14.95
CA ARG A 405 2.30 -45.85 13.69
C ARG A 405 1.94 -44.37 13.96
N GLY A 406 2.80 -43.46 13.50
CA GLY A 406 2.60 -42.01 13.44
C GLY A 406 3.57 -41.40 12.43
N PRO A 407 3.35 -40.15 11.96
CA PRO A 407 4.25 -39.50 11.01
C PRO A 407 5.66 -39.37 11.59
N ILE A 408 6.67 -39.63 10.77
CA ILE A 408 8.09 -39.57 11.16
C ILE A 408 8.49 -38.09 11.33
N GLU A 409 8.80 -37.68 12.55
CA GLU A 409 9.38 -36.36 12.83
C GLU A 409 10.89 -36.39 12.51
N PHE A 410 11.34 -35.45 11.67
CA PHE A 410 12.77 -35.31 11.35
C PHE A 410 13.48 -34.55 12.47
N THR A 411 14.47 -35.17 13.10
CA THR A 411 15.41 -34.46 13.98
C THR A 411 16.47 -33.76 13.13
N LYS A 412 16.68 -32.46 13.38
CA LYS A 412 17.71 -31.65 12.71
C LYS A 412 19.10 -32.25 13.03
N ALA A 413 19.91 -32.49 12.00
CA ALA A 413 21.25 -33.04 12.14
C ALA A 413 22.13 -32.17 13.05
N ILE A 414 22.73 -32.79 14.07
CA ILE A 414 23.68 -32.16 15.00
C ILE A 414 25.05 -32.15 14.32
N THR A 415 25.59 -30.96 14.06
CA THR A 415 26.96 -30.79 13.58
C THR A 415 27.94 -30.81 14.76
N LYS A 416 29.17 -31.32 14.56
CA LYS A 416 30.23 -31.46 15.58
C LYS A 416 30.60 -30.17 16.34
N GLU A 417 30.12 -29.01 15.89
CA GLU A 417 30.30 -27.72 16.57
C GLU A 417 29.35 -27.51 17.77
N ASP A 418 28.20 -28.20 17.81
CA ASP A 418 27.20 -28.03 18.87
C ASP A 418 27.51 -28.85 20.14
N GLU A 419 28.34 -29.89 20.05
CA GLU A 419 28.80 -30.67 21.21
C GLU A 419 29.77 -29.85 22.10
N LYS A 420 30.58 -28.97 21.51
CA LYS A 420 31.49 -28.10 22.26
C LYS A 420 30.78 -27.01 23.08
N ARG A 421 29.52 -26.67 22.73
CA ARG A 421 28.73 -25.65 23.44
C ARG A 421 27.92 -26.20 24.62
N LYS A 422 27.81 -27.53 24.77
CA LYS A 422 27.16 -28.17 25.94
C LYS A 422 28.10 -28.35 27.15
N ALA A 423 29.42 -28.27 26.96
CA ALA A 423 30.39 -28.44 28.05
C ALA A 423 30.55 -27.21 28.96
N ASN A 424 30.01 -26.04 28.60
CA ASN A 424 30.15 -24.80 29.36
C ASN A 424 28.78 -24.14 29.64
N LYS A 425 27.98 -24.74 30.53
CA LYS A 425 26.95 -24.01 31.29
C LYS A 425 26.83 -24.55 32.73
N PRO A 426 26.95 -23.71 33.76
CA PRO A 426 26.85 -24.12 35.17
C PRO A 426 25.41 -24.50 35.55
N GLY A 427 25.28 -25.57 36.32
CA GLY A 427 24.01 -26.18 36.71
C GLY A 427 23.17 -25.32 37.67
N LEU A 428 21.87 -25.24 37.39
CA LEU A 428 20.85 -24.87 38.36
C LEU A 428 19.99 -26.12 38.62
N GLN A 429 20.13 -26.70 39.81
CA GLN A 429 19.18 -27.65 40.37
C GLN A 429 17.85 -26.91 40.61
N LYS A 430 16.73 -27.48 40.15
CA LYS A 430 15.41 -27.15 40.66
C LYS A 430 14.74 -28.40 41.22
N MET A 431 14.25 -28.18 42.43
CA MET A 431 13.60 -29.08 43.35
C MET A 431 12.31 -29.65 42.78
N SER A 432 12.00 -30.87 43.24
CA SER A 432 10.75 -31.58 43.12
C SER A 432 9.59 -30.83 43.79
N GLU A 433 8.49 -30.70 43.06
CA GLU A 433 7.12 -30.97 43.52
C GLU A 433 6.24 -31.30 42.31
#